data_AF-A0A7W3XUE8-F1
#
_entry.id   AF-A0A7W3XUE8-F1
#
_cell.length_a   1.000
_cell.length_b   1.000
_cell.length_c   1.000
_cell.angle_alpha   90.00
_cell.angle_beta   90.00
_cell.angle_gamma   90.00
#
_symmetry.space_group_name_H-M   'P 1'
#
loop_
_entity.id
_entity.type
_entity.pdbx_description
1 polymer ?
#
loop_
_entity_poly.entity_id
_entity_poly.type
_entity_poly.pdbx_seq_one_letter_code
_entity_poly.pdbx_strand_id
1 'polypeptide(L)'
;MITEPWGINFAQVNAPISIWHGEDDDSAPLEGAKWLSTKLSNSEIHIVKAGHSLYWDESYRKMIYTEFINGYNKEQNKSKEI
;
A
#
# COMPACT_ATOMS: atom_id res chain seq x y z
N MET A 1 9.66 -18.68 -10.14
CA MET A 1 9.51 -17.81 -8.96
C MET A 1 10.00 -18.59 -7.75
N ILE A 2 10.87 -18.02 -6.91
CA ILE A 2 11.30 -18.66 -5.67
C ILE A 2 10.32 -18.21 -4.58
N THR A 3 9.59 -19.14 -4.00
CA THR A 3 8.65 -18.89 -2.89
C THR A 3 8.96 -19.85 -1.77
N GLU A 4 9.16 -19.34 -0.57
CA GLU A 4 9.41 -20.12 0.65
C GLU A 4 8.50 -19.61 1.76
N PRO A 5 8.24 -20.39 2.82
CA PRO A 5 7.57 -19.90 4.01
C PRO A 5 8.53 -18.96 4.78
N TRP A 6 8.60 -17.69 4.34
CA TRP A 6 9.47 -16.65 4.92
C TRP A 6 9.19 -16.31 6.39
N GLY A 7 8.22 -16.96 7.04
CA GLY A 7 7.90 -16.74 8.45
C GLY A 7 7.27 -15.37 8.75
N ILE A 8 6.81 -14.63 7.74
CA ILE A 8 6.19 -13.32 7.92
C ILE A 8 4.82 -13.50 8.59
N ASN A 9 4.71 -13.02 9.83
CA ASN A 9 3.44 -12.94 10.53
C ASN A 9 2.78 -11.57 10.27
N PHE A 10 1.92 -11.49 9.26
CA PHE A 10 1.23 -10.27 8.89
C PHE A 10 0.38 -9.66 10.01
N ALA A 11 -0.07 -10.46 10.99
CA ALA A 11 -0.82 -9.97 12.15
C ALA A 11 0.02 -9.11 13.11
N GLN A 12 1.35 -9.11 12.98
CA GLN A 12 2.23 -8.24 13.78
C GLN A 12 2.40 -6.84 13.17
N VAL A 13 1.93 -6.63 11.94
CA VAL A 13 2.02 -5.32 11.29
C VAL A 13 0.88 -4.44 11.81
N ASN A 14 1.21 -3.47 12.65
CA ASN A 14 0.20 -2.61 13.31
C ASN A 14 0.10 -1.19 12.71
N ALA A 15 1.08 -0.76 11.93
CA ALA A 15 1.03 0.55 11.26
C ALA A 15 -0.02 0.56 10.14
N PRO A 16 -0.75 1.66 9.91
CA PRO A 16 -1.63 1.79 8.75
C PRO A 16 -0.88 1.56 7.42
N ILE A 17 -1.51 0.88 6.47
CA ILE A 17 -0.89 0.52 5.18
C ILE A 17 -1.80 0.96 4.04
N SER A 18 -1.21 1.58 3.02
CA SER A 18 -1.91 1.86 1.77
C SER A 18 -1.21 1.10 0.64
N ILE A 19 -1.96 0.26 -0.06
CA ILE A 19 -1.49 -0.54 -1.20
C ILE A 19 -2.01 0.12 -2.47
N TRP A 20 -1.11 0.69 -3.27
CA TRP A 20 -1.45 1.27 -4.59
C TRP A 20 -1.02 0.32 -5.69
N HIS A 21 -1.93 -0.02 -6.60
CA HIS A 21 -1.65 -0.98 -7.67
C HIS A 21 -2.37 -0.60 -8.97
N GLY A 22 -1.66 -0.72 -10.09
CA GLY A 22 -2.22 -0.51 -11.42
C GLY A 22 -2.97 -1.75 -11.93
N GLU A 23 -4.18 -1.62 -12.46
CA GLU A 23 -4.94 -2.75 -13.00
C GLU A 23 -4.32 -3.35 -14.28
N ASP A 24 -3.49 -2.57 -14.97
CA ASP A 24 -2.78 -2.94 -16.20
C ASP A 24 -1.29 -3.26 -15.92
N ASP A 25 -0.94 -3.66 -14.69
CA ASP A 25 0.43 -4.02 -14.31
C ASP A 25 0.83 -5.41 -14.85
N ASP A 26 1.56 -5.41 -15.98
CA ASP A 26 2.09 -6.63 -16.60
C ASP A 26 3.36 -7.19 -15.92
N SER A 27 3.91 -6.50 -14.92
CA SER A 27 5.17 -6.89 -14.24
C SER A 27 4.91 -7.54 -12.88
N ALA A 28 3.91 -7.06 -12.14
CA ALA A 28 3.48 -7.61 -10.86
C ALA A 28 1.97 -7.88 -10.89
N PRO A 29 1.51 -9.14 -10.77
CA PRO A 29 0.08 -9.46 -10.86
C PRO A 29 -0.76 -8.79 -9.77
N LEU A 30 -1.93 -8.27 -10.16
CA LEU A 30 -2.93 -7.67 -9.28
C LEU A 30 -3.40 -8.62 -8.16
N GLU A 31 -3.42 -9.93 -8.42
CA GLU A 31 -3.76 -10.96 -7.45
C GLU A 31 -2.82 -10.95 -6.24
N GLY A 32 -1.56 -10.57 -6.44
CA GLY A 32 -0.58 -10.44 -5.35
C GLY A 32 -0.93 -9.30 -4.40
N ALA A 33 -1.32 -8.14 -4.95
CA ALA A 33 -1.78 -7.00 -4.15
C ALA A 33 -3.08 -7.32 -3.40
N LYS A 34 -4.04 -7.96 -4.07
CA LYS A 34 -5.30 -8.42 -3.44
C LYS A 34 -5.05 -9.47 -2.37
N TRP A 35 -4.17 -10.44 -2.61
CA TRP A 35 -3.82 -11.42 -1.59
C TRP A 35 -3.21 -10.74 -0.37
N LEU A 36 -2.27 -9.81 -0.57
CA LEU A 36 -1.60 -9.12 0.53
C LEU A 36 -2.58 -8.28 1.37
N SER A 37 -3.55 -7.61 0.74
CA SER A 37 -4.57 -6.85 1.47
C SER A 37 -5.44 -7.73 2.37
N THR A 38 -5.69 -8.99 1.97
CA THR A 38 -6.40 -9.95 2.85
C THR A 38 -5.59 -10.42 4.05
N LYS A 39 -4.25 -10.25 4.03
CA LYS A 39 -3.36 -10.62 5.14
C LYS A 39 -3.10 -9.49 6.11
N LEU A 40 -3.17 -8.24 5.63
CA LEU A 40 -2.90 -7.03 6.40
C LEU A 40 -4.24 -6.38 6.80
N SER A 41 -4.70 -6.66 8.02
CA SER A 41 -6.00 -6.19 8.52
C SER A 41 -6.14 -4.67 8.64
N ASN A 42 -5.03 -3.95 8.59
CA ASN A 42 -4.92 -2.50 8.65
C ASN A 42 -4.49 -1.88 7.30
N SER A 43 -4.73 -2.60 6.20
CA SER A 43 -4.47 -2.11 4.86
C SER A 43 -5.72 -1.56 4.18
N GLU A 44 -5.52 -0.51 3.40
CA GLU A 44 -6.44 -0.04 2.37
C GLU A 44 -5.81 -0.30 1.00
N ILE A 45 -6.59 -0.79 0.04
CA ILE A 45 -6.11 -1.08 -1.32
C ILE A 45 -6.76 -0.14 -2.34
N HIS A 46 -5.92 0.52 -3.13
CA HIS A 46 -6.27 1.44 -4.20
C HIS A 46 -5.88 0.81 -5.54
N ILE A 47 -6.88 0.37 -6.31
CA ILE A 47 -6.69 -0.17 -7.67
C ILE A 47 -6.99 0.95 -8.66
N VAL A 48 -6.04 1.27 -9.54
CA VAL A 48 -6.13 2.40 -10.47
C VAL A 48 -5.86 1.99 -11.91
N LYS A 49 -6.30 2.81 -12.87
CA LYS A 49 -6.04 2.62 -14.31
C LYS A 49 -4.60 3.01 -14.65
N ALA A 50 -3.66 2.12 -14.38
CA ALA A 50 -2.23 2.31 -14.56
C ALA A 50 -1.52 0.97 -14.76
N GLY A 51 -0.30 1.00 -15.29
CA GLY A 51 0.62 -0.13 -15.25
C GLY A 51 1.59 -0.08 -14.06
N HIS A 52 2.63 -0.92 -14.11
CA HIS A 52 3.63 -1.06 -13.04
C HIS A 52 4.24 0.26 -12.56
N SER A 53 4.47 1.17 -13.50
CA SER A 53 5.12 2.47 -13.29
C SER A 53 4.18 3.56 -12.77
N LEU A 54 3.12 3.20 -12.04
CA LEU A 54 2.07 4.13 -11.59
C LEU A 54 2.61 5.37 -10.84
N TYR A 55 3.70 5.22 -10.08
CA TYR A 55 4.31 6.33 -9.33
C TYR A 55 4.96 7.40 -10.23
N TRP A 56 5.24 7.08 -11.49
CA TRP A 56 5.84 8.02 -12.43
C TRP A 56 4.82 8.94 -13.08
N ASP A 57 3.55 8.51 -13.13
CA ASP A 57 2.44 9.38 -13.48
C ASP A 57 2.27 10.47 -12.41
N GLU A 58 2.26 11.74 -12.82
CA GLU A 58 2.17 12.86 -11.89
C GLU A 58 0.87 12.85 -11.08
N SER A 59 -0.24 12.43 -11.69
CA SER A 59 -1.56 12.39 -11.08
C SER A 59 -1.58 11.41 -9.92
N TYR A 60 -1.14 10.17 -10.16
CA TYR A 60 -1.08 9.15 -9.13
C TYR A 60 0.00 9.45 -8.09
N ARG A 61 1.17 9.97 -8.50
CA ARG A 61 2.21 10.39 -7.56
C ARG A 61 1.70 11.42 -6.56
N LYS A 62 0.95 12.43 -7.04
CA LYS A 62 0.36 13.45 -6.17
C LYS A 62 -0.63 12.82 -5.19
N MET A 63 -1.51 11.93 -5.65
CA MET A 63 -2.49 11.25 -4.79
C MET A 63 -1.80 10.42 -3.70
N ILE A 64 -0.83 9.59 -4.08
CA ILE A 64 -0.04 8.75 -3.16
C ILE A 64 0.68 9.61 -2.14
N TYR A 65 1.36 10.66 -2.58
CA TYR A 65 2.11 11.54 -1.70
C TYR A 65 1.19 12.31 -0.73
N THR A 66 0.05 12.79 -1.22
CA THR A 66 -0.94 13.47 -0.39
C THR A 66 -1.51 12.54 0.68
N GLU A 67 -1.87 11.30 0.33
CA GLU A 67 -2.34 10.31 1.31
C GLU A 67 -1.27 10.03 2.37
N PHE A 68 -0.03 9.79 1.93
CA PHE A 68 1.10 9.55 2.84
C PHE A 68 1.30 10.71 3.83
N ILE A 69 1.35 11.95 3.36
CA ILE A 69 1.56 13.12 4.22
C ILE A 69 0.38 13.32 5.19
N ASN A 70 -0.86 13.10 4.73
CA ASN A 70 -2.03 13.21 5.59
C ASN A 70 -2.02 12.15 6.71
N GLY A 71 -1.68 10.90 6.36
CA GLY A 71 -1.52 9.81 7.34
C GLY A 71 -0.40 10.12 8.35
N TYR A 72 0.77 10.54 7.86
CA TYR A 72 1.90 10.91 8.69
C TYR A 72 1.56 12.02 9.69
N ASN A 73 0.96 13.12 9.22
CA ASN A 73 0.58 14.25 10.07
C ASN A 73 -0.46 13.86 11.13
N LYS A 74 -1.42 12.99 10.78
CA LYS A 74 -2.42 12.48 11.72
C LYS A 74 -1.79 11.71 12.87
N GLU A 75 -0.83 10.82 12.59
CA GLU A 75 -0.13 10.06 13.62
C GLU A 75 0.77 10.94 14.50
N GLN A 76 1.44 11.95 13.90
CA GLN A 76 2.23 12.92 14.66
C GLN A 76 1.38 13.77 15.61
N ASN A 77 0.17 14.15 15.18
CA ASN A 77 -0.72 14.95 16.02
C ASN A 77 -1.31 14.14 17.19
N LYS A 78 -1.69 12.87 16.99
CA LYS A 78 -2.09 11.97 18.09
C LYS A 78 -1.01 11.86 19.18
N SER A 79 0.25 11.84 18.77
CA SER A 79 1.39 11.68 19.68
C SER A 79 1.65 12.92 20.56
N LYS A 80 1.08 14.07 20.21
CA LYS A 80 1.23 15.34 20.94
C LYS A 80 0.08 15.64 21.91
N GLU A 81 -1.01 14.87 21.84
CA GLU A 81 -2.18 15.00 22.72
C GLU A 81 -2.07 14.15 24.00
N ILE A 82 -0.92 13.51 24.23
CA ILE A 82 -0.62 12.64 25.39
C ILE A 82 0.38 13.34 26.33
#